data_AF-A0A3S7KXE2-F1
#
_entry.id   AF-A0A3S7KXE2-F1
#
_cell.length_a   1.000
_cell.length_b   1.000
_cell.length_c   1.000
_cell.angle_alpha   90.00
_cell.angle_beta   90.00
_cell.angle_gamma   90.00
#
_symmetry.space_group_name_H-M   'P 1'
#
loop_
_entity.id
_entity.type
_entity.pdbx_description
1 polymer ?
#
loop_
_entity_poly.entity_id
_entity_poly.type
_entity_poly.pdbx_seq_one_letter_code
_entity_poly.pdbx_strand_id
1 'polypeptide(L)'
;MLNVLMFAALAAGPAASAPYGDCLLGNIQPGLTDRAVLLVQQACAAKYPDSFAAAIELERRQSAQRQARFDADRTAAVRSASAAANAAATAAQAAADRAMAAESD
;
A
#
# COMPACT_ATOMS: atom_id res chain seq x y z
N MET A 1 18.13 -23.76 1.49
CA MET A 1 17.90 -23.42 0.07
C MET A 1 17.47 -21.96 0.02
N LEU A 2 18.43 -21.04 -0.06
CA LEU A 2 18.28 -19.61 0.28
C LEU A 2 18.76 -18.79 -0.92
N ASN A 3 18.02 -18.75 -2.04
CA ASN A 3 18.45 -17.98 -3.22
C ASN A 3 17.37 -17.63 -4.27
N VAL A 4 16.07 -17.64 -3.94
CA VAL A 4 15.01 -17.43 -4.96
C VAL A 4 14.29 -16.07 -4.83
N LEU A 5 14.67 -15.21 -3.89
CA LEU A 5 13.94 -13.95 -3.62
C LEU A 5 14.46 -12.70 -4.38
N MET A 6 15.28 -12.84 -5.42
CA MET A 6 15.93 -11.70 -6.10
C MET A 6 15.55 -11.51 -7.58
N PHE A 7 14.27 -11.67 -7.95
CA PHE A 7 13.84 -11.39 -9.34
C PHE A 7 12.56 -10.57 -9.51
N ALA A 8 12.00 -9.97 -8.46
CA ALA A 8 10.74 -9.21 -8.56
C ALA A 8 10.92 -7.68 -8.64
N ALA A 9 12.09 -7.16 -9.06
CA ALA A 9 12.35 -5.71 -9.04
C ALA A 9 12.90 -5.11 -10.35
N LEU A 10 12.83 -5.82 -11.49
CA LEU A 10 13.17 -5.25 -12.81
C LEU A 10 11.96 -4.93 -13.69
N ALA A 11 10.76 -4.86 -13.12
CA ALA A 11 9.58 -4.31 -13.81
C ALA A 11 9.63 -2.78 -13.98
N ALA A 12 10.77 -2.13 -13.71
CA ALA A 12 11.09 -0.86 -14.36
C ALA A 12 11.43 -1.18 -15.82
N GLY A 13 10.38 -1.42 -16.63
CA GLY A 13 10.48 -1.27 -18.08
C GLY A 13 11.13 0.08 -18.40
N PRO A 14 11.74 0.24 -19.59
CA PRO A 14 12.50 1.43 -19.95
C PRO A 14 11.68 2.63 -19.52
N ALA A 15 12.21 3.40 -18.56
CA ALA A 15 11.47 4.51 -17.97
C ALA A 15 10.98 5.34 -19.15
N ALA A 16 9.67 5.27 -19.40
CA ALA A 16 9.06 6.07 -20.45
C ALA A 16 9.53 7.49 -20.16
N SER A 17 10.04 8.18 -21.17
CA SER A 17 10.47 9.56 -20.97
C SER A 17 9.35 10.27 -20.22
N ALA A 18 9.69 10.86 -19.08
CA ALA A 18 8.74 11.53 -18.21
C ALA A 18 9.03 13.04 -18.22
N PRO A 19 8.84 13.74 -19.36
CA PRO A 19 9.18 15.17 -19.49
C PRO A 19 8.59 16.04 -18.38
N TYR A 20 7.36 15.74 -17.94
CA TYR A 20 6.75 16.40 -16.79
C TYR A 20 7.55 16.18 -15.50
N GLY A 21 7.92 14.94 -15.18
CA GLY A 21 8.72 14.60 -14.00
C GLY A 21 10.11 15.23 -14.03
N ASP A 22 10.80 15.16 -15.18
CA ASP A 22 12.12 15.77 -15.36
C ASP A 22 12.06 17.30 -15.21
N CYS A 23 10.98 17.92 -15.70
CA CYS A 23 10.73 19.35 -15.52
C CYS A 23 10.56 19.73 -14.05
N LEU A 24 9.81 18.94 -13.29
CA LEU A 24 9.65 19.17 -11.84
C LEU A 24 10.98 19.03 -11.12
N LEU A 25 11.73 17.95 -11.38
CA LEU A 25 13.02 17.69 -10.73
C LEU A 25 14.06 18.77 -11.05
N GLY A 26 14.02 19.36 -12.24
CA GLY A 26 14.91 20.46 -12.62
C GLY A 26 14.56 21.82 -12.01
N ASN A 27 13.33 22.02 -11.51
CA ASN A 27 12.85 23.34 -11.08
C ASN A 27 12.41 23.39 -9.61
N ILE A 28 12.06 22.26 -8.99
CA ILE A 28 11.72 22.21 -7.56
C ILE A 28 13.02 22.06 -6.76
N GLN A 29 13.35 23.08 -5.98
CA GLN A 29 14.49 23.10 -5.07
C GLN A 29 14.02 23.17 -3.61
N PRO A 30 14.83 22.67 -2.66
CA PRO A 30 14.58 22.86 -1.24
C PRO A 30 14.44 24.36 -0.90
N GLY A 31 13.51 24.71 -0.01
CA GLY A 31 13.28 26.09 0.41
C GLY A 31 12.31 26.90 -0.45
N LEU A 32 11.76 26.31 -1.53
CA LEU A 32 10.60 26.89 -2.21
C LEU A 32 9.37 26.88 -1.30
N THR A 33 8.58 27.95 -1.38
CA THR A 33 7.25 27.98 -0.75
C THR A 33 6.28 27.07 -1.50
N ASP A 34 5.25 26.57 -0.81
CA ASP A 34 4.20 25.74 -1.42
C ASP A 34 3.59 26.42 -2.66
N ARG A 35 3.41 27.75 -2.60
CA ARG A 35 2.91 28.53 -3.73
C ARG A 35 3.88 28.48 -4.92
N ALA A 36 5.18 28.59 -4.70
CA ALA A 36 6.17 28.51 -5.77
C ALA A 36 6.23 27.11 -6.38
N VAL A 37 6.14 26.06 -5.54
CA VAL A 37 6.05 24.67 -6.02
C VAL A 37 4.81 24.47 -6.90
N LEU A 38 3.65 24.99 -6.49
CA LEU A 38 2.42 24.88 -7.27
C LEU A 38 2.52 25.58 -8.63
N LEU A 39 3.17 26.74 -8.70
CA LEU A 39 3.42 27.44 -9.96
C LEU A 39 4.35 26.66 -10.89
N VAL A 40 5.40 26.06 -10.36
CA VAL A 40 6.31 25.19 -11.13
C VAL A 40 5.55 23.98 -11.68
N GLN A 41 4.69 23.36 -10.87
CA GLN A 41 3.87 22.24 -11.31
C GLN A 41 2.93 22.63 -12.45
N GLN A 42 2.25 23.78 -12.34
CA GLN A 42 1.38 24.30 -13.40
C GLN A 42 2.15 24.60 -14.69
N ALA A 43 3.33 25.22 -14.58
CA ALA A 43 4.16 25.54 -15.74
C ALA A 43 4.65 24.26 -16.45
N CYS A 44 5.12 23.26 -15.69
CA CYS A 44 5.54 21.98 -16.25
C CYS A 44 4.37 21.19 -16.86
N ALA A 45 3.19 21.23 -16.23
CA ALA A 45 1.99 20.59 -16.76
C ALA A 45 1.54 21.23 -18.08
N ALA A 46 1.56 22.57 -18.16
CA ALA A 46 1.23 23.31 -19.39
C ALA A 46 2.24 23.02 -20.52
N LYS A 47 3.53 22.86 -20.20
CA LYS A 47 4.58 22.55 -21.17
C LYS A 47 4.51 21.11 -21.69
N TYR A 48 4.10 20.16 -20.84
CA TYR A 48 4.09 18.73 -21.17
C TYR A 48 2.76 18.03 -20.83
N PRO A 49 1.64 18.42 -21.47
CA PRO A 49 0.29 18.00 -21.08
C PRO A 49 0.06 16.49 -21.15
N ASP A 50 0.57 15.80 -22.19
CA ASP A 50 0.38 14.35 -22.34
C ASP A 50 1.14 13.57 -21.27
N SER A 51 2.39 13.96 -20.98
CA SER A 51 3.19 13.31 -19.93
C SER A 51 2.65 13.61 -18.53
N PHE A 52 2.03 14.78 -18.34
CA PHE A 52 1.31 15.10 -17.12
C PHE A 52 0.07 14.20 -16.96
N ALA A 53 -0.75 14.04 -17.99
CA ALA A 53 -1.91 13.16 -17.96
C ALA A 53 -1.50 11.69 -17.67
N ALA A 54 -0.41 11.23 -18.29
CA ALA A 54 0.15 9.90 -18.01
C ALA A 54 0.62 9.74 -16.56
N ALA A 55 1.26 10.77 -15.99
CA ALA A 55 1.69 10.77 -14.59
C ALA A 55 0.48 10.67 -13.63
N ILE A 56 -0.56 11.47 -13.85
CA ILE A 56 -1.79 11.43 -13.03
C ILE A 56 -2.48 10.06 -13.12
N GLU A 57 -2.54 9.48 -14.31
CA GLU A 57 -3.15 8.16 -14.49
C GLU A 57 -2.34 7.06 -13.78
N LEU A 58 -1.00 7.13 -13.83
CA LEU A 58 -0.14 6.23 -13.08
C LEU A 58 -0.39 6.34 -11.56
N GLU A 59 -0.43 7.57 -11.03
CA GLU A 59 -0.69 7.81 -9.60
C GLU A 59 -2.06 7.27 -9.16
N ARG A 60 -3.10 7.45 -9.97
CA ARG A 60 -4.43 6.86 -9.71
C ARG A 60 -4.37 5.34 -9.62
N ARG A 61 -3.74 4.68 -10.59
CA ARG A 61 -3.60 3.21 -10.61
C ARG A 61 -2.83 2.71 -9.40
N GLN A 62 -1.70 3.34 -9.08
CA GLN A 62 -0.91 2.96 -7.92
C GLN A 62 -1.67 3.17 -6.61
N SER A 63 -2.44 4.26 -6.49
CA SER A 63 -3.27 4.53 -5.31
C SER A 63 -4.36 3.48 -5.14
N ALA A 64 -5.06 3.12 -6.22
CA ALA A 64 -6.05 2.04 -6.19
C ALA A 64 -5.44 0.69 -5.79
N GLN A 65 -4.24 0.37 -6.32
CA GLN A 65 -3.52 -0.85 -5.94
C GLN A 65 -3.13 -0.87 -4.46
N ARG A 66 -2.62 0.25 -3.91
CA ARG A 66 -2.28 0.34 -2.49
C ARG A 66 -3.52 0.17 -1.60
N GLN A 67 -4.63 0.79 -1.98
CA GLN A 67 -5.89 0.66 -1.27
C GLN A 67 -6.39 -0.79 -1.27
N ALA A 68 -6.39 -1.44 -2.43
CA ALA A 68 -6.80 -2.85 -2.55
C ALA A 68 -5.94 -3.79 -1.70
N ARG A 69 -4.62 -3.55 -1.62
CA ARG A 69 -3.71 -4.31 -0.75
C ARG A 69 -4.04 -4.11 0.72
N PHE A 70 -4.21 -2.85 1.13
CA PHE A 70 -4.58 -2.53 2.51
C PHE A 70 -5.92 -3.19 2.91
N ASP A 71 -6.90 -3.18 2.01
CA ASP A 71 -8.20 -3.80 2.26
C ASP A 71 -8.12 -5.33 2.35
N ALA A 72 -7.27 -5.95 1.52
CA ALA A 72 -6.99 -7.37 1.58
C ALA A 72 -6.31 -7.76 2.90
N ASP A 73 -5.29 -6.99 3.32
CA ASP A 73 -4.55 -7.20 4.56
C ASP A 73 -5.46 -7.03 5.79
N ARG A 74 -6.29 -5.98 5.78
CA ARG A 74 -7.31 -5.75 6.80
C ARG A 74 -8.28 -6.93 6.89
N THR A 75 -8.78 -7.41 5.75
CA THR A 75 -9.72 -8.54 5.73
C THR A 75 -9.05 -9.82 6.26
N ALA A 76 -7.79 -10.07 5.90
CA ALA A 76 -7.04 -11.20 6.43
C ALA A 76 -6.83 -11.10 7.95
N ALA A 77 -6.49 -9.91 8.46
CA ALA A 77 -6.33 -9.65 9.88
C ALA A 77 -7.64 -9.82 10.66
N VAL A 78 -8.77 -9.38 10.12
CA VAL A 78 -10.09 -9.61 10.74
C VAL A 78 -10.40 -11.10 10.81
N ARG A 79 -10.17 -11.85 9.73
CA ARG A 79 -10.40 -13.31 9.73
C ARG A 79 -9.51 -14.03 10.73
N SER A 80 -8.24 -13.68 10.84
CA SER A 80 -7.34 -14.30 11.81
C SER A 80 -7.73 -13.96 13.26
N ALA A 81 -8.14 -12.73 13.52
CA ALA A 81 -8.64 -12.30 14.84
C ALA A 81 -9.91 -13.06 15.22
N SER A 82 -10.88 -13.21 14.30
CA SER A 82 -12.10 -13.99 14.54
C SER A 82 -11.80 -15.47 14.79
N ALA A 83 -10.87 -16.07 14.04
CA ALA A 83 -10.46 -17.45 14.26
C ALA A 83 -9.79 -17.64 15.63
N ALA A 84 -8.93 -16.71 16.06
CA ALA A 84 -8.29 -16.74 17.37
C ALA A 84 -9.32 -16.59 18.50
N ALA A 85 -10.30 -15.68 18.34
CA ALA A 85 -11.38 -15.49 19.31
C ALA A 85 -12.22 -16.77 19.47
N ASN A 86 -12.58 -17.43 18.36
CA ASN A 86 -13.32 -18.68 18.39
C ASN A 86 -12.51 -19.80 19.08
N ALA A 87 -11.22 -19.93 18.76
CA ALA A 87 -10.36 -20.92 19.39
C ALA A 87 -10.23 -20.70 20.91
N ALA A 88 -10.10 -19.45 21.34
CA ALA A 88 -10.08 -19.09 22.76
C ALA A 88 -11.40 -19.43 23.46
N ALA A 89 -12.55 -19.16 22.81
CA ALA A 89 -13.86 -19.51 23.33
C ALA A 89 -14.04 -21.04 23.46
N THR A 90 -13.62 -21.83 22.46
CA THR A 90 -13.65 -23.29 22.53
C THR A 90 -12.76 -23.83 23.64
N ALA A 91 -11.56 -23.28 23.81
CA ALA A 91 -10.65 -23.67 24.89
C ALA A 91 -11.22 -23.36 26.28
N ALA A 92 -11.87 -22.20 26.44
CA ALA A 92 -12.53 -21.81 27.68
C ALA A 92 -13.70 -22.75 28.02
N GLN A 93 -14.54 -23.10 27.04
CA GLN A 93 -15.63 -24.05 27.24
C GLN A 93 -15.13 -25.43 27.64
N ALA A 94 -14.11 -25.95 26.93
CA ALA A 94 -13.52 -27.24 27.26
C ALA A 94 -12.91 -27.28 28.68
N ALA A 95 -12.37 -26.15 29.16
CA ALA A 95 -11.88 -26.04 30.54
C ALA A 95 -13.03 -26.05 31.56
N ALA A 96 -14.12 -25.35 31.29
CA ALA A 96 -15.32 -25.37 32.13
C ALA A 96 -15.95 -26.77 32.20
N ASP A 97 -16.09 -27.47 31.07
CA ASP A 97 -16.66 -28.82 31.01
C ASP A 97 -15.82 -29.82 31.84
N ARG A 98 -14.48 -29.70 31.81
CA ARG A 98 -13.59 -30.53 32.64
C ARG A 98 -13.72 -30.23 34.13
N ALA A 99 -13.89 -28.96 34.50
CA ALA A 99 -14.07 -28.57 35.89
C ALA A 99 -15.38 -29.14 36.45
N MET A 100 -16.47 -29.07 35.68
CA MET A 100 -17.77 -29.65 36.06
C MET A 100 -17.69 -31.18 36.21
N ALA A 101 -16.99 -31.87 35.30
CA ALA A 101 -16.81 -33.31 35.39
C ALA A 101 -15.99 -33.73 36.62
N ALA A 102 -14.99 -32.93 37.02
CA ALA A 102 -14.17 -33.18 38.20
C ALA A 102 -14.90 -32.93 39.53
N GLU A 103 -15.97 -32.14 39.53
CA GLU A 103 -16.79 -31.85 40.72
C GLU A 103 -17.94 -32.86 40.92
N SER A 104 -18.20 -33.70 39.92
CA SER A 104 -19.22 -34.75 39.96
C SER A 104 -18.73 -36.15 40.35
N ASP A 105 -17.41 -36.33 40.50
CA ASP A 105 -16.74 -37.51 41.07
C ASP A 105 -16.48 -37.34 42.57
#